data_AF-A0A968GDJ8-F1
#
_entry.id   AF-A0A968GDJ8-F1
#
_cell.length_a   1.000
_cell.length_b   1.000
_cell.length_c   1.000
_cell.angle_alpha   90.00
_cell.angle_beta   90.00
_cell.angle_gamma   90.00
#
_symmetry.space_group_name_H-M   'P 1'
#
loop_
_entity.id
_entity.type
_entity.pdbx_description
1 polymer ?
#
loop_
_entity_poly.entity_id
_entity_poly.type
_entity_poly.pdbx_seq_one_letter_code
_entity_poly.pdbx_strand_id
1 'polypeptide(L)'
;MSSDPAMADGLNWYRYANNNPIMYKDPTGERLVLNNESEEDRQTVLNDINQYSLTQYKLDENNELVKDKDATKRVELEESTRKKAGLSSLHSKSYSKQIDMIRKSKNTLYIRIAESDKEMLDMNEVTAISRAGGGYTDVDSATGNVQVAISREGPEGNALSILNKDGSGYLDLDRGQILIHEIMGHAAPFIEYNGNSTKGREINAIEEDNKVRREIGLEERYAEPNHIAYYPHIRRKHSIG
;
A
#
# COMPACT_ATOMS: atom_id res chain seq x y z
N MET A 1 -29.68 2.06 35.74
CA MET A 1 -30.13 2.03 34.34
C MET A 1 -29.07 2.78 33.55
N SER A 2 -28.24 2.20 32.67
CA SER A 2 -28.24 0.89 32.01
C SER A 2 -26.79 0.41 31.83
N SER A 3 -26.59 -0.89 32.06
CA SER A 3 -25.36 -1.66 31.80
C SER A 3 -25.34 -2.21 30.37
N ASP A 4 -24.13 -2.57 29.92
CA ASP A 4 -23.87 -3.40 28.74
C ASP A 4 -24.64 -4.74 28.84
N PRO A 5 -25.51 -5.08 27.86
CA PRO A 5 -26.27 -6.31 27.88
C PRO A 5 -25.59 -7.39 27.05
N ALA A 6 -24.37 -7.82 27.41
CA ALA A 6 -23.93 -9.21 27.25
C ALA A 6 -22.58 -9.45 27.94
N MET A 7 -22.63 -9.89 29.19
CA MET A 7 -21.53 -10.58 29.88
C MET A 7 -21.18 -11.89 29.16
N ALA A 8 -20.35 -11.82 28.11
CA ALA A 8 -19.79 -12.99 27.45
C ALA A 8 -18.27 -13.16 27.70
N ASP A 9 -17.55 -12.08 27.98
CA ASP A 9 -16.14 -12.12 28.37
C ASP A 9 -15.95 -11.43 29.71
N GLY A 10 -15.46 -12.18 30.70
CA GLY A 10 -15.45 -11.81 32.11
C GLY A 10 -14.73 -10.50 32.46
N LEU A 11 -14.83 -10.15 33.75
CA LEU A 11 -14.44 -8.92 34.49
C LEU A 11 -13.02 -8.32 34.29
N ASN A 12 -12.26 -8.69 33.26
CA ASN A 12 -10.92 -8.16 33.02
C ASN A 12 -10.82 -7.51 31.63
N TRP A 13 -10.84 -6.17 31.62
CA TRP A 13 -10.83 -5.34 30.40
C TRP A 13 -9.46 -5.32 29.69
N TYR A 14 -8.42 -5.94 30.26
CA TYR A 14 -7.08 -6.04 29.68
C TYR A 14 -6.72 -7.46 29.23
N ARG A 15 -7.70 -8.35 29.07
CA ARG A 15 -7.46 -9.76 28.76
C ARG A 15 -7.37 -10.01 27.25
N TYR A 16 -6.14 -10.12 26.72
CA TYR A 16 -5.91 -10.50 25.32
C TYR A 16 -6.20 -12.00 25.09
N ALA A 17 -7.05 -12.31 24.10
CA ALA A 17 -7.39 -13.67 23.66
C ALA A 17 -7.77 -14.66 24.78
N ASN A 18 -8.46 -14.20 25.82
CA ASN A 18 -8.83 -14.99 27.01
C ASN A 18 -7.66 -15.76 27.67
N ASN A 19 -6.41 -15.26 27.58
CA ASN A 19 -5.17 -15.93 27.99
C ASN A 19 -4.88 -17.26 27.26
N ASN A 20 -5.47 -17.50 26.07
CA ASN A 20 -5.15 -18.68 25.26
C ASN A 20 -4.96 -18.31 23.77
N PRO A 21 -3.78 -17.77 23.40
CA PRO A 21 -3.47 -17.36 22.03
C PRO A 21 -3.30 -18.55 21.06
N ILE A 22 -3.35 -19.79 21.54
CA ILE A 22 -3.30 -21.00 20.72
C ILE A 22 -4.70 -21.37 20.19
N MET A 23 -5.77 -21.00 20.92
CA MET A 23 -7.14 -21.43 20.62
C MET A 23 -8.03 -20.30 20.04
N TYR A 24 -7.78 -19.04 20.40
CA TYR A 24 -8.60 -17.91 19.96
C TYR A 24 -7.79 -16.97 19.07
N LYS A 25 -8.23 -16.85 17.81
CA LYS A 25 -7.67 -15.95 16.80
C LYS A 25 -8.58 -14.74 16.68
N ASP A 26 -7.99 -13.55 16.69
CA ASP A 26 -8.69 -12.28 16.44
C ASP A 26 -9.57 -12.41 15.17
N PRO A 27 -10.90 -12.29 15.29
CA PRO A 27 -11.83 -12.60 14.21
C PRO A 27 -11.88 -11.55 13.09
N THR A 28 -11.25 -10.37 13.23
CA THR A 28 -11.28 -9.38 12.14
C THR A 28 -10.27 -9.72 11.05
N GLY A 29 -9.00 -10.01 11.39
CA GLY A 29 -7.99 -10.42 10.41
C GLY A 29 -7.85 -9.50 9.19
N GLU A 30 -8.31 -8.25 9.30
CA GLU A 30 -8.32 -7.21 8.27
C GLU A 30 -7.34 -6.10 8.71
N ARG A 31 -6.12 -5.99 8.18
CA ARG A 31 -5.18 -4.96 8.68
C ARG A 31 -4.36 -4.28 7.58
N LEU A 32 -4.74 -3.06 7.21
CA LEU A 32 -3.82 -2.08 6.61
C LEU A 32 -3.65 -0.98 7.65
N VAL A 33 -2.43 -0.83 8.18
CA VAL A 33 -2.12 0.08 9.29
C VAL A 33 -1.18 1.16 8.78
N LEU A 34 -1.56 2.42 8.95
CA LEU A 34 -0.65 3.54 8.67
C LEU A 34 0.21 3.80 9.91
N ASN A 35 1.34 3.11 10.03
CA ASN A 35 2.24 3.18 11.19
C ASN A 35 3.24 4.36 11.09
N ASN A 36 2.73 5.52 10.69
CA ASN A 36 3.50 6.77 10.71
C ASN A 36 3.57 7.33 12.13
N GLU A 37 4.71 7.93 12.49
CA GLU A 37 4.95 8.50 13.82
C GLU A 37 4.03 9.70 14.10
N SER A 38 3.61 10.46 13.07
CA SER A 38 2.74 11.63 13.19
C SER A 38 1.33 11.43 12.59
N GLU A 39 0.33 12.12 13.15
CA GLU A 39 -1.03 12.19 12.60
C GLU A 39 -1.06 12.84 11.20
N GLU A 40 -0.19 13.83 11.00
CA GLU A 40 -0.05 14.53 9.72
C GLU A 40 0.37 13.57 8.60
N ASP A 41 1.34 12.71 8.86
CA ASP A 41 1.82 11.74 7.86
C ASP A 41 0.79 10.64 7.60
N ARG A 42 0.05 10.20 8.62
CA ARG A 42 -1.08 9.28 8.42
C ARG A 42 -2.14 9.88 7.51
N GLN A 43 -2.52 11.14 7.75
CA GLN A 43 -3.49 11.83 6.90
C GLN A 43 -2.93 12.06 5.49
N THR A 44 -1.64 12.33 5.37
CA THR A 44 -0.96 12.53 4.08
C THR A 44 -1.00 11.25 3.24
N VAL A 45 -0.62 10.10 3.80
CA VAL A 45 -0.72 8.81 3.10
C VAL A 45 -2.17 8.46 2.76
N LEU A 46 -3.12 8.73 3.67
CA LEU A 46 -4.54 8.54 3.39
C LEU A 46 -4.99 9.37 2.18
N ASN A 47 -4.56 10.63 2.09
CA ASN A 47 -4.86 11.50 0.96
C ASN A 47 -4.26 10.96 -0.33
N ASP A 48 -3.00 10.49 -0.31
CA ASP A 48 -2.34 9.90 -1.47
C ASP A 48 -3.06 8.64 -1.98
N ILE A 49 -3.56 7.79 -1.06
CA ILE A 49 -4.38 6.62 -1.41
C ILE A 49 -5.71 7.07 -2.04
N ASN A 50 -6.40 8.02 -1.40
CA ASN A 50 -7.72 8.47 -1.84
C ASN A 50 -7.68 9.28 -3.15
N GLN A 51 -6.56 9.95 -3.45
CA GLN A 51 -6.36 10.76 -4.66
C GLN A 51 -6.61 9.95 -5.93
N TYR A 52 -6.26 8.66 -5.94
CA TYR A 52 -6.37 7.81 -7.12
C TYR A 52 -7.29 6.60 -6.96
N SER A 53 -7.86 6.39 -5.79
CA SER A 53 -8.72 5.23 -5.54
C SER A 53 -10.20 5.58 -5.79
N LEU A 54 -10.92 4.76 -6.55
CA LEU A 54 -12.37 4.90 -6.69
C LEU A 54 -13.11 4.70 -5.35
N THR A 55 -12.70 3.70 -4.58
CA THR A 55 -13.14 3.53 -3.18
C THR A 55 -12.42 4.52 -2.31
N GLN A 56 -13.17 5.26 -1.52
CA GLN A 56 -12.63 6.23 -0.58
C GLN A 56 -12.51 5.61 0.80
N TYR A 57 -11.47 6.00 1.52
CA TYR A 57 -11.11 5.45 2.81
C TYR A 57 -10.98 6.54 3.87
N LYS A 58 -10.97 6.10 5.12
CA LYS A 58 -10.66 6.90 6.30
C LYS A 58 -9.94 6.03 7.32
N LEU A 59 -9.34 6.65 8.32
CA LEU A 59 -8.78 5.95 9.47
C LEU A 59 -9.85 5.76 10.55
N ASP A 60 -9.83 4.62 11.19
CA ASP A 60 -10.58 4.38 12.42
C ASP A 60 -9.78 4.77 13.67
N GLU A 61 -10.31 4.46 14.85
CA GLU A 61 -9.67 4.76 16.14
C GLU A 61 -8.34 4.01 16.36
N ASN A 62 -8.08 2.96 15.59
CA ASN A 62 -6.85 2.16 15.66
C ASN A 62 -5.86 2.51 14.53
N ASN A 63 -6.11 3.58 13.77
CA ASN A 63 -5.37 3.94 12.55
C ASN A 63 -5.41 2.85 11.47
N GLU A 64 -6.47 2.04 11.46
CA GLU A 64 -6.71 1.06 10.40
C GLU A 64 -7.53 1.71 9.28
N LEU A 65 -7.16 1.39 8.05
CA LEU A 65 -7.84 1.93 6.88
C LEU A 65 -9.21 1.25 6.72
N VAL A 66 -10.30 2.02 6.85
CA VAL A 66 -11.67 1.54 6.66
C VAL A 66 -12.37 2.29 5.53
N LYS A 67 -13.37 1.67 4.88
CA LYS A 67 -14.10 2.33 3.80
C LYS A 67 -14.94 3.50 4.31
N ASP A 68 -14.83 4.63 3.64
CA ASP A 68 -15.81 5.70 3.70
C ASP A 68 -16.86 5.50 2.60
N LYS A 69 -17.98 4.87 2.96
CA LYS A 69 -19.06 4.54 2.02
C LYS A 69 -19.71 5.78 1.40
N ASP A 70 -19.78 6.88 2.15
CA ASP A 70 -20.45 8.08 1.67
C ASP A 70 -19.52 8.89 0.75
N ALA A 71 -18.23 8.97 1.08
CA ALA A 71 -17.22 9.52 0.17
C ALA A 71 -17.11 8.69 -1.11
N THR A 72 -17.13 7.36 -1.00
CA THR A 72 -17.10 6.45 -2.16
C THR A 72 -18.25 6.73 -3.12
N LYS A 73 -19.49 6.84 -2.61
CA LYS A 73 -20.66 7.14 -3.45
C LYS A 73 -20.54 8.49 -4.18
N ARG A 74 -19.96 9.50 -3.53
CA ARG A 74 -19.74 10.82 -4.15
C ARG A 74 -18.76 10.71 -5.32
N VAL A 75 -17.63 10.04 -5.10
CA VAL A 75 -16.62 9.80 -6.14
C VAL A 75 -17.20 8.95 -7.29
N GLU A 76 -17.97 7.90 -7.00
CA GLU A 76 -18.63 7.09 -8.04
C GLU A 76 -19.63 7.90 -8.89
N LEU A 77 -20.36 8.83 -8.27
CA LEU A 77 -21.28 9.73 -8.98
C LEU A 77 -20.51 10.71 -9.87
N GLU A 78 -19.42 11.28 -9.37
CA GLU A 78 -18.52 12.13 -10.14
C GLU A 78 -17.97 11.39 -11.36
N GLU A 79 -17.41 10.20 -11.16
CA GLU A 79 -16.87 9.35 -12.22
C GLU A 79 -17.92 8.98 -13.27
N SER A 80 -19.14 8.67 -12.83
CA SER A 80 -20.28 8.46 -13.74
C SER A 80 -20.60 9.71 -14.57
N THR A 81 -20.52 10.89 -13.95
CA THR A 81 -20.78 12.18 -14.62
C THR A 81 -19.70 12.49 -15.64
N ARG A 82 -18.43 12.33 -15.27
CA ARG A 82 -17.26 12.48 -16.16
C ARG A 82 -17.34 11.56 -17.37
N LYS A 83 -17.67 10.28 -17.14
CA LYS A 83 -17.84 9.29 -18.21
C LYS A 83 -18.94 9.69 -19.19
N LYS A 84 -20.08 10.22 -18.71
CA LYS A 84 -21.14 10.74 -19.59
C LYS A 84 -20.69 11.95 -20.41
N ALA A 85 -19.77 12.73 -19.88
CA ALA A 85 -19.14 13.86 -20.57
C ALA A 85 -17.97 13.47 -21.49
N GLY A 86 -17.63 12.17 -21.60
CA GLY A 86 -16.50 11.70 -22.41
C GLY A 86 -15.12 12.04 -21.84
N LEU A 87 -15.04 12.36 -20.54
CA LEU A 87 -13.78 12.67 -19.86
C LEU A 87 -13.14 11.41 -19.26
N SER A 88 -11.81 11.39 -19.21
CA SER A 88 -11.05 10.33 -18.52
C SER A 88 -11.43 10.26 -17.04
N SER A 89 -11.33 9.04 -16.48
CA SER A 89 -11.51 8.82 -15.05
C SER A 89 -10.42 9.55 -14.26
N LEU A 90 -10.71 9.98 -13.04
CA LEU A 90 -9.68 10.46 -12.11
C LEU A 90 -9.26 9.36 -11.13
N HIS A 91 -10.10 8.33 -10.97
CA HIS A 91 -9.92 7.30 -9.96
C HIS A 91 -9.88 5.89 -10.54
N SER A 92 -8.92 5.08 -10.11
CA SER A 92 -8.70 3.72 -10.56
C SER A 92 -9.52 2.70 -9.76
N LYS A 93 -10.17 1.80 -10.50
CA LYS A 93 -10.86 0.61 -9.95
C LYS A 93 -9.86 -0.47 -9.58
N SER A 94 -8.83 -0.67 -10.40
CA SER A 94 -7.79 -1.65 -10.14
C SER A 94 -7.03 -1.32 -8.85
N TYR A 95 -6.70 -0.05 -8.63
CA TYR A 95 -6.06 0.39 -7.40
C TYR A 95 -6.94 0.16 -6.17
N SER A 96 -8.21 0.58 -6.22
CA SER A 96 -9.16 0.32 -5.12
C SER A 96 -9.30 -1.16 -4.79
N LYS A 97 -9.35 -2.02 -5.82
CA LYS A 97 -9.45 -3.47 -5.64
C LYS A 97 -8.25 -4.01 -4.86
N GLN A 98 -7.04 -3.54 -5.15
CA GLN A 98 -5.84 -4.00 -4.44
C GLN A 98 -5.81 -3.51 -2.99
N ILE A 99 -6.16 -2.25 -2.74
CA ILE A 99 -6.28 -1.74 -1.36
C ILE A 99 -7.33 -2.55 -0.57
N ASP A 100 -8.46 -2.88 -1.19
CA ASP A 100 -9.49 -3.72 -0.57
C ASP A 100 -9.02 -5.15 -0.28
N MET A 101 -8.20 -5.71 -1.17
CA MET A 101 -7.61 -7.03 -0.99
C MET A 101 -6.63 -7.03 0.18
N ILE A 102 -5.72 -6.04 0.23
CA ILE A 102 -4.76 -5.86 1.33
C ILE A 102 -5.48 -5.69 2.65
N ARG A 103 -6.49 -4.82 2.69
CA ARG A 103 -7.29 -4.55 3.89
C ARG A 103 -7.94 -5.82 4.44
N LYS A 104 -8.40 -6.72 3.58
CA LYS A 104 -9.02 -8.00 3.98
C LYS A 104 -8.02 -9.13 4.24
N SER A 105 -6.73 -8.86 4.05
CA SER A 105 -5.69 -9.86 4.19
C SER A 105 -5.26 -10.01 5.66
N LYS A 106 -4.78 -11.21 6.00
CA LYS A 106 -4.23 -11.50 7.32
C LYS A 106 -2.87 -10.86 7.57
N ASN A 107 -2.20 -10.43 6.50
CA ASN A 107 -0.90 -9.78 6.58
C ASN A 107 -1.12 -8.28 6.68
N THR A 108 -0.23 -7.60 7.39
CA THR A 108 -0.32 -6.15 7.56
C THR A 108 0.58 -5.44 6.55
N LEU A 109 0.01 -4.47 5.84
CA LEU A 109 0.77 -3.45 5.12
C LEU A 109 0.97 -2.24 6.02
N TYR A 110 2.23 -1.90 6.25
CA TYR A 110 2.67 -0.67 6.89
C TYR A 110 3.15 0.31 5.83
N ILE A 111 2.65 1.54 5.85
CA ILE A 111 3.11 2.59 4.93
C ILE A 111 3.69 3.73 5.76
N ARG A 112 4.87 4.20 5.38
CA ARG A 112 5.50 5.37 6.00
C ARG A 112 6.00 6.42 5.03
N ILE A 113 5.95 7.68 5.47
CA ILE A 113 6.65 8.78 4.80
C ILE A 113 8.04 8.88 5.41
N ALA A 114 9.06 8.92 4.57
CA ALA A 114 10.43 9.07 5.04
C ALA A 114 10.85 10.54 5.06
N GLU A 115 11.29 11.02 6.23
CA GLU A 115 11.71 12.42 6.42
C GLU A 115 13.17 12.66 6.08
N SER A 116 14.02 11.64 6.20
CA SER A 116 15.43 11.75 5.87
C SER A 116 16.09 10.40 5.59
N ASP A 117 17.24 10.47 4.92
CA ASP A 117 18.20 9.38 4.72
C ASP A 117 18.53 8.59 6.01
N LYS A 118 18.33 9.18 7.20
CA LYS A 118 18.81 8.68 8.51
C LYS A 118 17.78 7.88 9.31
N GLU A 119 16.48 8.17 9.20
CA GLU A 119 15.38 7.35 9.78
C GLU A 119 15.11 6.06 9.00
N MET A 120 15.77 5.97 7.86
CA MET A 120 15.76 4.86 6.94
C MET A 120 16.77 3.77 7.34
N LEU A 121 17.64 4.01 8.34
CA LEU A 121 18.77 3.14 8.74
C LEU A 121 18.44 1.86 9.54
N ASP A 122 17.19 1.62 9.95
CA ASP A 122 16.78 0.30 10.49
C ASP A 122 16.37 -0.69 9.38
N MET A 123 16.37 -0.26 8.12
CA MET A 123 16.18 -1.08 6.92
C MET A 123 17.41 -0.85 6.01
N ASN A 124 18.29 -1.83 5.87
CA ASN A 124 19.69 -1.70 5.42
C ASN A 124 20.01 -1.01 4.05
N GLU A 125 19.07 -0.44 3.29
CA GLU A 125 19.34 0.12 1.95
C GLU A 125 18.59 1.42 1.62
N VAL A 126 18.00 2.07 2.63
CA VAL A 126 16.91 3.02 2.37
C VAL A 126 17.40 4.49 2.19
N THR A 127 18.70 4.75 2.40
CA THR A 127 19.39 6.06 2.26
C THR A 127 19.30 6.72 0.87
N ALA A 128 18.96 5.98 -0.19
CA ALA A 128 18.91 6.47 -1.56
C ALA A 128 17.54 7.02 -2.00
N ILE A 129 16.46 6.70 -1.26
CA ILE A 129 15.07 6.88 -1.73
C ILE A 129 14.56 8.30 -1.50
N SER A 130 14.92 8.95 -0.38
CA SER A 130 14.54 10.33 -0.06
C SER A 130 15.15 11.36 -1.01
N ARG A 131 16.41 11.16 -1.44
CA ARG A 131 17.06 12.05 -2.43
C ARG A 131 16.68 11.77 -3.88
N ALA A 132 16.31 10.53 -4.19
CA ALA A 132 15.82 10.15 -5.51
C ALA A 132 14.34 10.48 -5.70
N GLY A 133 13.62 10.71 -4.59
CA GLY A 133 12.18 10.89 -4.56
C GLY A 133 11.40 9.66 -5.03
N GLY A 134 11.83 8.50 -4.56
CA GLY A 134 11.25 7.21 -4.94
C GLY A 134 10.37 6.58 -3.86
N GLY A 135 10.05 5.31 -4.10
CA GLY A 135 9.42 4.42 -3.14
C GLY A 135 10.28 3.17 -2.92
N TYR A 136 9.97 2.44 -1.86
CA TYR A 136 10.57 1.15 -1.56
C TYR A 136 9.59 0.27 -0.80
N THR A 137 9.55 -0.99 -1.20
CA THR A 137 8.75 -2.02 -0.57
C THR A 137 9.67 -3.11 -0.01
N ASP A 138 9.53 -3.40 1.28
CA ASP A 138 10.18 -4.51 1.97
C ASP A 138 9.16 -5.46 2.58
N VAL A 139 9.63 -6.65 2.87
CA VAL A 139 8.82 -7.76 3.32
C VAL A 139 9.47 -8.41 4.53
N ASP A 140 8.70 -8.52 5.60
CA ASP A 140 9.05 -9.42 6.69
C ASP A 140 8.68 -10.86 6.32
N SER A 141 9.69 -11.62 5.88
CA SER A 141 9.52 -13.03 5.49
C SER A 141 9.03 -13.96 6.63
N ALA A 142 9.15 -13.56 7.90
CA ALA A 142 8.70 -14.37 9.03
C ALA A 142 7.20 -14.21 9.29
N THR A 143 6.69 -13.00 9.12
CA THR A 143 5.28 -12.67 9.40
C THR A 143 4.41 -12.59 8.14
N GLY A 144 5.03 -12.36 6.98
CA GLY A 144 4.33 -12.03 5.74
C GLY A 144 3.86 -10.58 5.67
N ASN A 145 4.21 -9.75 6.66
CA ASN A 145 3.89 -8.33 6.65
C ASN A 145 4.76 -7.58 5.64
N VAL A 146 4.23 -6.49 5.12
CA VAL A 146 4.88 -5.66 4.11
C VAL A 146 5.05 -4.25 4.66
N GLN A 147 6.18 -3.64 4.35
CA GLN A 147 6.47 -2.25 4.68
C GLN A 147 6.74 -1.48 3.40
N VAL A 148 6.07 -0.35 3.23
CA VAL A 148 6.29 0.58 2.14
C VAL A 148 6.80 1.88 2.72
N ALA A 149 7.89 2.39 2.17
CA ALA A 149 8.40 3.74 2.45
C ALA A 149 8.31 4.57 1.18
N ILE A 150 7.79 5.80 1.30
CA ILE A 150 7.71 6.77 0.20
C ILE A 150 8.41 8.07 0.61
N SER A 151 9.12 8.70 -0.33
CA SER A 151 9.74 10.01 -0.09
C SER A 151 8.70 11.09 0.19
N ARG A 152 8.98 12.01 1.12
CA ARG A 152 8.06 13.12 1.46
C ARG A 152 7.76 14.04 0.28
N GLU A 153 8.76 14.40 -0.51
CA GLU A 153 8.65 15.46 -1.54
C GLU A 153 8.47 14.92 -2.97
N GLY A 154 8.49 13.60 -3.18
CA GLY A 154 8.54 13.03 -4.53
C GLY A 154 9.90 13.28 -5.21
N PRO A 155 10.07 12.96 -6.50
CA PRO A 155 11.31 13.17 -7.24
C PRO A 155 11.56 14.67 -7.41
N GLU A 156 12.53 15.22 -6.66
CA GLU A 156 13.04 16.55 -6.95
C GLU A 156 13.98 16.50 -8.17
N GLY A 157 13.51 16.96 -9.33
CA GLY A 157 14.27 16.97 -10.58
C GLY A 157 14.46 15.57 -11.21
N ASN A 158 15.40 15.43 -12.16
CA ASN A 158 15.70 14.18 -12.89
C ASN A 158 16.24 13.02 -12.01
N ALA A 159 16.08 13.09 -10.68
CA ALA A 159 16.69 12.18 -9.71
C ALA A 159 16.19 10.73 -9.87
N LEU A 160 14.98 10.54 -10.40
CA LEU A 160 14.54 9.30 -11.03
C LEU A 160 14.16 9.62 -12.47
N SER A 161 15.07 9.30 -13.39
CA SER A 161 14.86 9.41 -14.83
C SER A 161 13.83 8.39 -15.32
N ILE A 162 12.58 8.52 -14.88
CA ILE A 162 11.46 7.64 -15.24
C ILE A 162 10.98 8.04 -16.62
N LEU A 163 11.24 7.18 -17.59
CA LEU A 163 10.89 7.46 -18.97
C LEU A 163 9.39 7.29 -19.21
N ASN A 164 8.83 8.15 -20.05
CA ASN A 164 7.51 7.95 -20.61
C ASN A 164 7.47 6.76 -21.59
N LYS A 165 6.26 6.33 -21.98
CA LYS A 165 6.02 5.10 -22.76
C LYS A 165 6.87 4.98 -24.01
N ASP A 166 7.13 6.09 -24.69
CA ASP A 166 7.91 6.14 -25.94
C ASP A 166 9.43 6.32 -25.72
N GLY A 167 9.86 6.51 -24.47
CA GLY A 167 11.26 6.70 -24.09
C GLY A 167 11.83 8.07 -24.47
N SER A 168 11.00 9.02 -24.90
CA SER A 168 11.44 10.32 -25.43
C SER A 168 11.60 11.41 -24.37
N GLY A 169 11.04 11.20 -23.17
CA GLY A 169 11.05 12.18 -22.09
C GLY A 169 10.89 11.56 -20.71
N TYR A 170 10.96 12.42 -19.69
CA TYR A 170 10.79 12.02 -18.29
C TYR A 170 9.37 12.31 -17.81
N LEU A 171 8.87 11.44 -16.95
CA LEU A 171 7.61 11.60 -16.24
C LEU A 171 7.88 12.22 -14.88
N ASP A 172 7.17 13.30 -14.59
CA ASP A 172 7.08 13.86 -13.25
C ASP A 172 6.03 13.09 -12.46
N LEU A 173 6.45 12.44 -11.38
CA LEU A 173 5.60 11.60 -10.55
C LEU A 173 5.35 12.30 -9.22
N ASP A 174 4.09 12.47 -8.86
CA ASP A 174 3.78 12.79 -7.48
C ASP A 174 3.91 11.57 -6.57
N ARG A 175 3.92 11.84 -5.26
CA ARG A 175 4.04 10.82 -4.22
C ARG A 175 2.92 9.78 -4.26
N GLY A 176 1.71 10.16 -4.64
CA GLY A 176 0.58 9.22 -4.79
C GLY A 176 0.80 8.24 -5.95
N GLN A 177 1.40 8.70 -7.04
CA GLN A 177 1.78 7.84 -8.17
C GLN A 177 2.92 6.88 -7.80
N ILE A 178 3.89 7.33 -7.00
CA ILE A 178 4.92 6.45 -6.44
C ILE A 178 4.28 5.39 -5.55
N LEU A 179 3.34 5.79 -4.69
CA LEU A 179 2.63 4.87 -3.81
C LEU A 179 1.80 3.84 -4.59
N ILE A 180 1.18 4.23 -5.71
CA ILE A 180 0.54 3.29 -6.64
C ILE A 180 1.53 2.24 -7.11
N HIS A 181 2.73 2.64 -7.56
CA HIS A 181 3.76 1.70 -8.02
C HIS A 181 4.16 0.72 -6.92
N GLU A 182 4.45 1.22 -5.71
CA GLU A 182 4.82 0.37 -4.58
C GLU A 182 3.71 -0.61 -4.20
N ILE A 183 2.46 -0.15 -4.17
CA ILE A 183 1.33 -1.00 -3.78
C ILE A 183 0.99 -2.01 -4.88
N MET A 184 0.77 -1.54 -6.10
CA MET A 184 0.31 -2.37 -7.22
C MET A 184 1.39 -3.32 -7.70
N GLY A 185 2.63 -2.84 -7.76
CA GLY A 185 3.76 -3.56 -8.32
C GLY A 185 4.43 -4.51 -7.33
N HIS A 186 4.42 -4.18 -6.04
CA HIS A 186 5.22 -4.92 -5.05
C HIS A 186 4.39 -5.41 -3.85
N ALA A 187 3.70 -4.53 -3.14
CA ALA A 187 3.07 -4.88 -1.87
C ALA A 187 1.84 -5.81 -2.03
N ALA A 188 0.92 -5.45 -2.93
CA ALA A 188 -0.29 -6.22 -3.19
C ALA A 188 0.03 -7.63 -3.72
N PRO A 189 0.89 -7.81 -4.74
CA PRO A 189 1.38 -9.13 -5.14
C PRO A 189 1.88 -9.97 -3.96
N PHE A 190 2.70 -9.40 -3.10
CA PHE A 190 3.26 -10.15 -1.98
C PHE A 190 2.17 -10.65 -1.02
N ILE A 191 1.25 -9.76 -0.67
CA ILE A 191 0.16 -10.05 0.27
C ILE A 191 -0.80 -11.08 -0.34
N GLU A 192 -1.19 -10.93 -1.61
CA GLU A 192 -2.09 -11.86 -2.30
C GLU A 192 -1.52 -13.28 -2.33
N TYR A 193 -0.23 -13.41 -2.60
CA TYR A 193 0.43 -14.72 -2.68
C TYR A 193 0.97 -15.22 -1.33
N ASN A 194 0.62 -14.58 -0.21
CA ASN A 194 1.08 -14.91 1.15
C ASN A 194 2.60 -15.11 1.24
N GLY A 195 3.35 -14.26 0.54
CA GLY A 195 4.80 -14.36 0.47
C GLY A 195 5.37 -15.57 -0.26
N ASN A 196 4.54 -16.28 -1.03
CA ASN A 196 5.06 -17.22 -2.02
C ASN A 196 5.74 -16.45 -3.16
N SER A 197 7.02 -16.15 -2.94
CA SER A 197 7.89 -15.40 -3.83
C SER A 197 7.90 -15.92 -5.27
N THR A 198 7.63 -17.21 -5.50
CA THR A 198 7.68 -17.77 -6.86
C THR A 198 6.54 -17.29 -7.75
N LYS A 199 5.33 -17.09 -7.19
CA LYS A 199 4.18 -16.59 -7.96
C LYS A 199 4.15 -15.06 -8.03
N GLY A 200 4.61 -14.37 -6.99
CA GLY A 200 4.76 -12.91 -7.00
C GLY A 200 5.80 -12.42 -8.02
N ARG A 201 6.85 -13.22 -8.29
CA ARG A 201 7.91 -12.91 -9.27
C ARG A 201 7.46 -12.84 -10.73
N GLU A 202 6.26 -13.29 -11.05
CA GLU A 202 5.72 -13.22 -12.41
C GLU A 202 5.01 -11.88 -12.70
N ILE A 203 4.78 -11.06 -11.67
CA ILE A 203 4.13 -9.75 -11.83
C ILE A 203 5.18 -8.69 -12.15
N ASN A 204 4.99 -8.02 -13.28
CA ASN A 204 5.74 -6.84 -13.67
C ASN A 204 5.12 -5.58 -13.05
N ALA A 205 5.89 -4.87 -12.23
CA ALA A 205 5.42 -3.70 -11.49
C ALA A 205 4.99 -2.56 -12.42
N ILE A 206 5.72 -2.35 -13.52
CA ILE A 206 5.42 -1.30 -14.50
C ILE A 206 4.15 -1.62 -15.29
N GLU A 207 3.85 -2.89 -15.57
CA GLU A 207 2.60 -3.28 -16.22
C GLU A 207 1.38 -2.99 -15.33
N GLU A 208 1.48 -3.26 -14.03
CA GLU A 208 0.41 -2.97 -13.06
C GLU A 208 0.28 -1.46 -12.76
N ASP A 209 1.38 -0.71 -12.70
CA ASP A 209 1.35 0.76 -12.64
C ASP A 209 0.68 1.35 -13.90
N ASN A 210 1.12 0.92 -15.09
CA ASN A 210 0.54 1.38 -16.36
C ASN A 210 -0.94 1.02 -16.50
N LYS A 211 -1.40 -0.07 -15.89
CA LYS A 211 -2.82 -0.41 -15.81
C LYS A 211 -3.61 0.62 -15.03
N VAL A 212 -3.11 1.07 -13.88
CA VAL A 212 -3.73 2.18 -13.13
C VAL A 212 -3.68 3.46 -13.95
N ARG A 213 -2.51 3.85 -14.47
CA ARG A 213 -2.34 5.05 -15.30
C ARG A 213 -3.32 5.12 -16.46
N ARG A 214 -3.52 4.00 -17.19
CA ARG A 214 -4.50 3.91 -18.28
C ARG A 214 -5.94 4.11 -17.81
N GLU A 215 -6.32 3.61 -16.63
CA GLU A 215 -7.67 3.80 -16.10
C GLU A 215 -7.96 5.28 -15.82
N ILE A 216 -6.96 6.01 -15.32
CA ILE A 216 -7.10 7.42 -14.91
C ILE A 216 -6.56 8.43 -15.94
N GLY A 217 -6.20 7.96 -17.14
CA GLY A 217 -5.74 8.80 -18.23
C GLY A 217 -4.40 9.52 -18.00
N LEU A 218 -3.55 8.99 -17.13
CA LEU A 218 -2.15 9.44 -17.01
C LEU A 218 -1.30 8.87 -18.16
N GLU A 219 -0.22 9.55 -18.49
CA GLU A 219 0.79 9.03 -19.41
C GLU A 219 1.33 7.70 -18.88
N GLU A 220 1.69 6.76 -19.74
CA GLU A 220 2.26 5.47 -19.30
C GLU A 220 3.79 5.57 -19.18
N ARG A 221 4.39 4.77 -18.30
CA ARG A 221 5.84 4.59 -18.19
C ARG A 221 6.37 3.68 -19.30
N TYR A 222 7.63 3.89 -19.65
CA TYR A 222 8.38 2.98 -20.51
C TYR A 222 8.34 1.56 -19.94
N ALA A 223 8.14 0.56 -20.80
CA ALA A 223 8.09 -0.82 -20.35
C ALA A 223 9.46 -1.28 -19.85
N GLU A 224 9.51 -1.83 -18.64
CA GLU A 224 10.70 -2.44 -18.07
C GLU A 224 10.42 -3.93 -17.81
N PRO A 225 10.64 -4.83 -18.79
CA PRO A 225 10.24 -6.24 -18.68
C PRO A 225 10.83 -6.98 -17.47
N ASN A 226 11.97 -6.50 -16.96
CA ASN A 226 12.68 -7.08 -15.83
C ASN A 226 12.34 -6.41 -14.48
N HIS A 227 11.41 -5.43 -14.44
CA HIS A 227 10.93 -4.79 -13.21
C HIS A 227 9.86 -5.68 -12.55
N ILE A 228 10.25 -6.92 -12.29
CA ILE A 228 9.43 -7.87 -11.56
C ILE A 228 9.53 -7.58 -10.07
N ALA A 229 8.50 -7.93 -9.31
CA ALA A 229 8.58 -7.93 -7.85
C ALA A 229 9.65 -8.96 -7.41
N TYR A 230 10.88 -8.50 -7.22
CA TYR A 230 12.02 -9.36 -6.90
C TYR A 230 12.05 -9.65 -5.41
N TYR A 231 11.85 -10.91 -5.06
CA TYR A 231 11.96 -11.37 -3.68
C TYR A 231 13.19 -12.27 -3.55
N PRO A 232 14.25 -11.90 -2.82
CA PRO A 232 15.35 -12.80 -2.55
C PRO A 232 14.81 -14.04 -1.84
N HIS A 233 15.22 -15.22 -2.31
CA HIS A 233 14.84 -16.48 -1.67
C HIS A 233 15.14 -16.40 -0.17
N ILE A 234 14.19 -16.84 0.66
CA ILE A 234 14.47 -17.29 2.02
C ILE A 234 15.58 -18.32 1.89
N ARG A 235 16.84 -17.91 2.10
CA ARG A 235 17.92 -18.85 2.37
C ARG A 235 17.52 -19.47 3.70
N ARG A 236 16.81 -20.60 3.66
CA ARG A 236 16.77 -21.51 4.81
C ARG A 236 18.23 -21.69 5.17
N LYS A 237 18.65 -21.10 6.30
CA LYS A 237 19.89 -21.51 6.95
C LYS A 237 19.68 -22.99 7.23
N HIS A 238 20.20 -23.84 6.37
CA HIS A 238 20.51 -25.21 6.73
C HIS A 238 21.53 -25.05 7.86
N SER A 239 21.06 -25.15 9.10
CA SER A 239 21.91 -25.52 10.22
C SER A 239 22.46 -26.90 9.87
N ILE A 240 23.68 -26.89 9.36
CA ILE A 240 24.52 -28.08 9.32
C ILE A 240 24.75 -28.44 10.80
N GLY A 241 24.46 -29.70 11.14
CA GLY A 241 24.44 -30.21 12.51
C GLY A 241 25.79 -30.29 13.20
#